data_AF-A0A7S3RJX9-F1
#
_entry.id   AF-A0A7S3RJX9-F1
#
_cell.length_a   1.000
_cell.length_b   1.000
_cell.length_c   1.000
_cell.angle_alpha   90.00
_cell.angle_beta   90.00
_cell.angle_gamma   90.00
#
_symmetry.space_group_name_H-M   'P 1'
#
loop_
_entity.id
_entity.type
_entity.pdbx_description
1 polymer ?
#
loop_
_entity_poly.entity_id
_entity_poly.type
_entity_poly.pdbx_seq_one_letter_code
_entity_poly.pdbx_strand_id
1 'polypeptide(L)'
;GGAGRRAGGAAAGSESRLLSLASEQRLSTDVRKSIFVAIMGADDYVHASERLGKLGLKRAQRAEVVRVLLHCCGAEAGYNAFYALLAARLCASHREYRFAFHFALWDAFKALDEAPLHRAANTAKMLAALLLRAALPVDVLKVVRWHDLTERARFFWQVCFCELLAAPEAELGRLVVALCAPEAAEGLRDGVCVFAKRELEPLVRKTRRDLATPLARLMRDLGAGVS
;
A
#
# COMPACT_ATOMS: atom_id res chain seq x y z
N GLY A 1 -1.23 15.11 47.23
CA GLY A 1 -0.60 14.21 46.24
C GLY A 1 -1.56 13.10 45.86
N GLY A 2 -1.56 12.67 44.60
CA GLY A 2 -2.17 11.38 44.22
C GLY A 2 -3.38 11.41 43.26
N ALA A 3 -3.26 12.02 42.08
CA ALA A 3 -4.25 11.82 40.98
C ALA A 3 -3.62 11.46 39.62
N GLY A 4 -2.29 11.30 39.52
CA GLY A 4 -1.58 11.04 38.26
C GLY A 4 -1.23 9.56 37.96
N ARG A 5 -1.58 8.60 38.84
CA ARG A 5 -1.06 7.22 38.75
C ARG A 5 -1.95 6.19 38.05
N ARG A 6 -3.23 6.48 37.77
CA ARG A 6 -4.16 5.48 37.21
C ARG A 6 -4.14 5.37 35.68
N ALA A 7 -3.91 6.47 34.95
CA ALA A 7 -3.80 6.44 33.48
C ALA A 7 -2.52 5.75 32.98
N GLY A 8 -1.41 5.89 33.72
CA GLY A 8 -0.12 5.27 33.36
C GLY A 8 -0.11 3.74 33.46
N GLY A 9 -0.91 3.14 34.34
CA GLY A 9 -0.96 1.69 34.52
C GLY A 9 -1.67 0.95 33.40
N ALA A 10 -2.76 1.52 32.86
CA ALA A 10 -3.49 0.93 31.74
C ALA A 10 -2.71 1.04 30.42
N ALA A 11 -2.03 2.17 30.20
CA ALA A 11 -1.17 2.37 29.04
C ALA A 11 0.05 1.42 29.08
N ALA A 12 0.72 1.28 30.24
CA ALA A 12 1.84 0.36 30.39
C ALA A 12 1.45 -1.12 30.18
N GLY A 13 0.27 -1.53 30.66
CA GLY A 13 -0.27 -2.87 30.41
C GLY A 13 -0.59 -3.12 28.92
N SER A 14 -1.07 -2.10 28.22
CA SER A 14 -1.35 -2.17 26.78
C SER A 14 -0.06 -2.25 25.94
N GLU A 15 0.95 -1.44 26.27
CA GLU A 15 2.26 -1.49 25.58
C GLU A 15 2.98 -2.83 25.78
N SER A 16 2.95 -3.39 26.99
CA SER A 16 3.51 -4.72 27.24
C SER A 16 2.83 -5.80 26.39
N ARG A 17 1.51 -5.72 26.20
CA ARG A 17 0.76 -6.64 25.34
C ARG A 17 1.15 -6.49 23.86
N LEU A 18 1.32 -5.25 23.41
CA LEU A 18 1.76 -4.97 22.03
C LEU A 18 3.18 -5.48 21.75
N LEU A 19 4.09 -5.42 22.74
CA LEU A 19 5.44 -5.99 22.61
C LEU A 19 5.43 -7.52 22.49
N SER A 20 4.54 -8.19 23.21
CA SER A 20 4.31 -9.64 23.05
C SER A 20 3.80 -9.95 21.65
N LEU A 21 2.77 -9.25 21.18
CA LEU A 21 2.21 -9.42 19.83
C LEU A 21 3.25 -9.16 18.72
N ALA A 22 4.11 -8.14 18.88
CA ALA A 22 5.18 -7.88 17.93
C ALA A 22 6.16 -9.06 17.82
N SER A 23 6.48 -9.68 18.96
CA SER A 23 7.38 -10.85 19.00
C SER A 23 6.74 -12.06 18.32
N GLU A 24 5.44 -12.28 18.53
CA GLU A 24 4.65 -13.34 17.86
C GLU A 24 4.60 -13.13 16.34
N GLN A 25 4.55 -11.87 15.88
CA GLN A 25 4.58 -11.50 14.47
C GLN A 25 6.00 -11.51 13.84
N ARG A 26 6.99 -12.10 14.52
CA ARG A 26 8.40 -12.21 14.08
C ARG A 26 9.09 -10.85 13.89
N LEU A 27 8.62 -9.80 14.57
CA LEU A 27 9.31 -8.51 14.66
C LEU A 27 10.36 -8.58 15.80
N SER A 28 11.49 -9.21 15.50
CA SER A 28 12.46 -9.59 16.53
C SER A 28 13.33 -8.44 17.08
N THR A 29 13.52 -7.35 16.32
CA THR A 29 14.41 -6.25 16.73
C THR A 29 13.67 -5.19 17.53
N ASP A 30 14.36 -4.56 18.49
CA ASP A 30 13.78 -3.49 19.33
C ASP A 30 13.23 -2.31 18.52
N VAL A 31 13.89 -2.00 17.40
CA VAL A 31 13.43 -0.97 16.45
C VAL A 31 12.07 -1.37 15.86
N ARG A 32 11.92 -2.61 15.37
CA ARG A 32 10.65 -3.07 14.78
C ARG A 32 9.54 -3.16 15.81
N LYS A 33 9.85 -3.62 17.03
CA LYS A 33 8.90 -3.66 18.14
C LYS A 33 8.42 -2.26 18.53
N SER A 34 9.34 -1.30 18.65
CA SER A 34 9.00 0.10 18.97
C SER A 34 8.13 0.74 17.89
N ILE A 35 8.44 0.47 16.62
CA ILE A 35 7.62 0.92 15.48
C ILE A 35 6.23 0.29 15.53
N PHE A 36 6.13 -1.02 15.80
CA PHE A 36 4.85 -1.71 15.92
C PHE A 36 4.00 -1.13 17.03
N VAL A 37 4.57 -0.93 18.23
CA VAL A 37 3.88 -0.30 19.36
C VAL A 37 3.46 1.14 19.04
N ALA A 38 4.26 1.88 18.26
CA ALA A 38 3.91 3.22 17.81
C ALA A 38 2.70 3.21 16.86
N ILE A 39 2.62 2.24 15.95
CA ILE A 39 1.52 2.12 14.97
C ILE A 39 0.25 1.56 15.62
N MET A 40 0.35 0.42 16.30
CA MET A 40 -0.81 -0.31 16.84
C MET A 40 -1.39 0.31 18.11
N GLY A 41 -0.61 1.13 18.82
CA GLY A 41 -1.05 1.89 19.98
C GLY A 41 -1.56 3.30 19.66
N ALA A 42 -1.77 3.61 18.37
CA ALA A 42 -2.27 4.92 17.94
C ALA A 42 -3.79 4.90 17.74
N ASP A 43 -4.44 6.03 18.03
CA ASP A 43 -5.89 6.19 17.84
C ASP A 43 -6.23 6.42 16.36
N ASP A 44 -5.37 7.15 15.64
CA ASP A 44 -5.49 7.43 14.22
C ASP A 44 -4.11 7.59 13.55
N TYR A 45 -4.11 7.79 12.24
CA TYR A 45 -2.88 7.86 11.44
C TYR A 45 -2.04 9.12 11.74
N VAL A 46 -2.64 10.19 12.27
CA VAL A 46 -1.92 11.41 12.66
C VAL A 46 -1.18 11.13 13.97
N HIS A 47 -1.87 10.56 14.97
CA HIS A 47 -1.28 10.12 16.22
C HIS A 47 -0.16 9.08 15.97
N ALA A 48 -0.36 8.12 15.07
CA ALA A 48 0.68 7.15 14.70
C ALA A 48 1.92 7.84 14.10
N SER A 49 1.72 8.82 13.21
CA SER A 49 2.82 9.60 12.63
C SER A 49 3.61 10.37 13.67
N GLU A 50 2.95 10.94 14.69
CA GLU A 50 3.62 11.64 15.79
C GLU A 50 4.39 10.69 16.70
N ARG A 51 3.80 9.54 17.05
CA ARG A 51 4.46 8.48 17.83
C ARG A 51 5.74 8.00 17.12
N LEU A 52 5.66 7.75 15.80
CA LEU A 52 6.83 7.37 14.99
C LEU A 52 7.90 8.48 14.97
N GLY A 53 7.50 9.75 14.91
CA GLY A 53 8.43 10.89 14.98
C GLY A 53 9.20 10.98 16.29
N LYS A 54 8.55 10.63 17.42
CA LYS A 54 9.14 10.63 18.76
C LYS A 54 10.18 9.52 18.98
N LEU A 55 10.22 8.50 18.12
CA LEU A 55 11.20 7.40 18.23
C LEU A 55 12.64 7.81 17.87
N GLY A 56 12.84 8.99 17.25
CA GLY A 56 14.19 9.47 16.90
C GLY A 56 14.94 8.56 15.91
N LEU A 57 14.20 7.87 15.02
CA LEU A 57 14.78 6.90 14.08
C LEU A 57 15.77 7.55 13.12
N LYS A 58 16.95 6.92 12.98
CA LYS A 58 17.96 7.32 12.00
C LYS A 58 17.45 7.09 10.57
N ARG A 59 18.01 7.82 9.60
CA ARG A 59 17.66 7.67 8.18
C ARG A 59 17.69 6.22 7.69
N ALA A 60 18.70 5.44 8.10
CA ALA A 60 18.83 4.02 7.76
C ALA A 60 17.71 3.14 8.33
N GLN A 61 17.07 3.54 9.44
CA GLN A 61 16.02 2.79 10.11
C GLN A 61 14.61 3.11 9.55
N ARG A 62 14.46 4.15 8.71
CA ARG A 62 13.16 4.52 8.12
C ARG A 62 12.58 3.43 7.23
N ALA A 63 13.43 2.62 6.60
CA ALA A 63 12.98 1.46 5.84
C ALA A 63 12.28 0.40 6.72
N GLU A 64 12.65 0.30 7.99
CA GLU A 64 11.98 -0.60 8.94
C GLU A 64 10.55 -0.12 9.25
N VAL A 65 10.31 1.19 9.27
CA VAL A 65 8.95 1.74 9.44
C VAL A 65 8.04 1.24 8.33
N VAL A 66 8.51 1.35 7.08
CA VAL A 66 7.77 0.89 5.90
C VAL A 66 7.51 -0.62 5.95
N ARG A 67 8.54 -1.42 6.29
CA ARG A 67 8.40 -2.88 6.39
C ARG A 67 7.40 -3.30 7.45
N VAL A 68 7.47 -2.70 8.64
CA VAL A 68 6.51 -2.98 9.72
C VAL A 68 5.11 -2.52 9.32
N LEU A 69 4.98 -1.36 8.67
CA LEU A 69 3.69 -0.83 8.25
C LEU A 69 3.00 -1.72 7.21
N LEU A 70 3.74 -2.18 6.19
CA LEU A 70 3.26 -3.15 5.20
C LEU A 70 2.93 -4.51 5.86
N HIS A 71 3.76 -4.95 6.81
CA HIS A 71 3.51 -6.18 7.56
C HIS A 71 2.17 -6.11 8.31
N CYS A 72 1.93 -5.03 9.06
CA CYS A 72 0.69 -4.84 9.81
C CYS A 72 -0.52 -4.80 8.88
N CYS A 73 -0.48 -3.97 7.81
CA CYS A 73 -1.55 -3.92 6.82
C CYS A 73 -1.85 -5.28 6.20
N GLY A 74 -0.81 -6.05 5.87
CA GLY A 74 -0.92 -7.38 5.29
C GLY A 74 -1.32 -8.47 6.29
N ALA A 75 -1.27 -8.22 7.60
CA ALA A 75 -1.67 -9.17 8.64
C ALA A 75 -3.12 -8.99 9.11
N GLU A 76 -3.75 -7.85 8.80
CA GLU A 76 -5.15 -7.59 9.11
C GLU A 76 -6.09 -8.60 8.44
N ALA A 77 -7.19 -8.95 9.13
CA ALA A 77 -8.24 -9.80 8.57
C ALA A 77 -8.92 -9.17 7.34
N GLY A 78 -9.00 -7.83 7.31
CA GLY A 78 -9.51 -7.05 6.19
C GLY A 78 -8.80 -5.71 6.10
N TYR A 79 -8.80 -5.13 4.90
CA TYR A 79 -8.08 -3.89 4.64
C TYR A 79 -8.59 -2.72 5.50
N ASN A 80 -7.65 -2.04 6.15
CA ASN A 80 -7.90 -0.84 6.94
C ASN A 80 -7.20 0.36 6.30
N ALA A 81 -7.98 1.40 5.94
CA ALA A 81 -7.47 2.60 5.27
C ALA A 81 -6.46 3.41 6.10
N PHE A 82 -6.45 3.23 7.43
CA PHE A 82 -5.46 3.80 8.35
C PHE A 82 -4.02 3.64 7.82
N TYR A 83 -3.67 2.44 7.33
CA TYR A 83 -2.31 2.13 6.88
C TYR A 83 -1.90 2.95 5.65
N ALA A 84 -2.81 3.15 4.69
CA ALA A 84 -2.53 3.97 3.51
C ALA A 84 -2.46 5.47 3.83
N LEU A 85 -3.30 5.95 4.75
CA LEU A 85 -3.25 7.34 5.22
C LEU A 85 -1.94 7.65 5.94
N LEU A 86 -1.51 6.74 6.83
CA LEU A 86 -0.22 6.84 7.52
C LEU A 86 0.94 6.80 6.52
N ALA A 87 0.94 5.84 5.60
CA ALA A 87 1.95 5.71 4.56
C ALA A 87 2.06 6.98 3.68
N ALA A 88 0.93 7.54 3.24
CA ALA A 88 0.91 8.78 2.47
C ALA A 88 1.48 9.96 3.26
N ARG A 89 1.15 10.08 4.54
CA ARG A 89 1.69 11.11 5.43
C ARG A 89 3.21 10.98 5.60
N LEU A 90 3.72 9.76 5.78
CA LEU A 90 5.15 9.50 5.84
C LEU A 90 5.85 9.84 4.51
N CYS A 91 5.28 9.44 3.38
CA CYS A 91 5.80 9.78 2.05
C CYS A 91 5.81 11.30 1.78
N ALA A 92 4.93 12.07 2.41
CA ALA A 92 4.92 13.52 2.33
C ALA A 92 5.96 14.19 3.24
N SER A 93 6.33 13.58 4.37
CA SER A 93 7.28 14.15 5.32
C SER A 93 8.74 13.99 4.87
N HIS A 94 9.11 12.81 4.38
CA HIS A 94 10.49 12.52 3.99
C HIS A 94 10.56 11.63 2.75
N ARG A 95 11.37 12.02 1.76
CA ARG A 95 11.52 11.26 0.49
C ARG A 95 12.02 9.83 0.70
N GLU A 96 12.75 9.57 1.77
CA GLU A 96 13.26 8.22 2.08
C GLU A 96 12.14 7.21 2.29
N TYR A 97 10.97 7.64 2.78
CA TYR A 97 9.81 6.74 2.88
C TYR A 97 9.31 6.33 1.51
N ARG A 98 9.29 7.23 0.52
CA ARG A 98 8.90 6.88 -0.86
C ARG A 98 9.84 5.83 -1.44
N PHE A 99 11.16 6.02 -1.31
CA PHE A 99 12.14 5.02 -1.76
C PHE A 99 11.99 3.69 -1.04
N ALA A 100 11.83 3.71 0.29
CA ALA A 100 11.64 2.50 1.07
C ALA A 100 10.37 1.75 0.68
N PHE A 101 9.26 2.45 0.44
CA PHE A 101 8.01 1.86 -0.05
C PHE A 101 8.19 1.23 -1.42
N HIS A 102 8.88 1.92 -2.33
CA HIS A 102 9.14 1.42 -3.67
C HIS A 102 9.83 0.04 -3.63
N PHE A 103 10.94 -0.08 -2.89
CA PHE A 103 11.66 -1.34 -2.76
C PHE A 103 10.86 -2.40 -1.98
N ALA A 104 10.20 -2.02 -0.89
CA ALA A 104 9.43 -2.97 -0.09
C ALA A 104 8.23 -3.54 -0.86
N LEU A 105 7.59 -2.74 -1.72
CA LEU A 105 6.52 -3.22 -2.61
C LEU A 105 7.07 -4.13 -3.71
N TRP A 106 8.24 -3.84 -4.26
CA TRP A 106 8.88 -4.75 -5.22
C TRP A 106 9.21 -6.10 -4.61
N ASP A 107 9.70 -6.13 -3.37
CA ASP A 107 9.92 -7.38 -2.66
C ASP A 107 8.59 -8.09 -2.38
N ALA A 108 7.52 -7.35 -2.06
CA ALA A 108 6.19 -7.92 -1.94
C ALA A 108 5.67 -8.51 -3.27
N PHE A 109 5.94 -7.87 -4.41
CA PHE A 109 5.55 -8.38 -5.73
C PHE A 109 6.23 -9.71 -6.08
N LYS A 110 7.51 -9.85 -5.73
CA LYS A 110 8.27 -11.10 -5.93
C LYS A 110 7.75 -12.23 -5.03
N ALA A 111 7.25 -11.90 -3.85
CA ALA A 111 6.77 -12.86 -2.87
C ALA A 111 5.25 -13.15 -2.98
N LEU A 112 4.57 -12.68 -4.04
CA LEU A 112 3.12 -12.81 -4.14
C LEU A 112 2.67 -14.26 -4.09
N ASP A 113 3.33 -15.16 -4.80
CA ASP A 113 2.91 -16.57 -4.92
C ASP A 113 2.87 -17.31 -3.57
N GLU A 114 3.73 -16.91 -2.64
CA GLU A 114 3.82 -17.45 -1.28
C GLU A 114 2.89 -16.73 -0.29
N ALA A 115 2.33 -15.58 -0.68
CA ALA A 115 1.51 -14.77 0.20
C ALA A 115 0.08 -15.33 0.33
N PRO A 116 -0.48 -15.38 1.55
CA PRO A 116 -1.90 -15.63 1.74
C PRO A 116 -2.77 -14.63 0.97
N LEU A 117 -3.93 -15.08 0.48
CA LEU A 117 -4.84 -14.24 -0.33
C LEU A 117 -5.26 -12.94 0.37
N HIS A 118 -5.58 -12.99 1.67
CA HIS A 118 -5.97 -11.80 2.43
C HIS A 118 -4.83 -10.77 2.50
N ARG A 119 -3.60 -11.24 2.71
CA ARG A 119 -2.39 -10.39 2.72
C ARG A 119 -2.17 -9.73 1.37
N ALA A 120 -2.28 -10.51 0.29
CA ALA A 120 -2.16 -10.01 -1.08
C ALA A 120 -3.25 -8.95 -1.36
N ALA A 121 -4.50 -9.22 -0.98
CA ALA A 121 -5.61 -8.29 -1.17
C ALA A 121 -5.42 -6.98 -0.39
N ASN A 122 -5.03 -7.04 0.89
CA ASN A 122 -4.79 -5.82 1.69
C ASN A 122 -3.64 -5.00 1.13
N THR A 123 -2.55 -5.66 0.71
CA THR A 123 -1.40 -5.00 0.09
C THR A 123 -1.77 -4.35 -1.24
N ALA A 124 -2.59 -5.01 -2.06
CA ALA A 124 -3.10 -4.47 -3.33
C ALA A 124 -3.94 -3.21 -3.10
N LYS A 125 -4.85 -3.24 -2.11
CA LYS A 125 -5.68 -2.09 -1.72
C LYS A 125 -4.84 -0.93 -1.21
N MET A 126 -3.82 -1.20 -0.40
CA MET A 126 -2.87 -0.19 0.06
C MET A 126 -2.09 0.44 -1.11
N LEU A 127 -1.60 -0.37 -2.05
CA LEU A 127 -0.90 0.12 -3.24
C LEU A 127 -1.82 1.04 -4.07
N ALA A 128 -3.05 0.63 -4.34
CA ALA A 128 -4.03 1.42 -5.07
C ALA A 128 -4.26 2.79 -4.40
N ALA A 129 -4.48 2.81 -3.08
CA ALA A 129 -4.66 4.04 -2.32
C ALA A 129 -3.43 4.97 -2.38
N LEU A 130 -2.20 4.42 -2.39
CA LEU A 130 -0.98 5.22 -2.49
C LEU A 130 -0.78 5.81 -3.90
N LEU A 131 -1.16 5.07 -4.95
CA LEU A 131 -1.12 5.54 -6.33
C LEU A 131 -2.11 6.68 -6.59
N LEU A 132 -3.38 6.52 -6.17
CA LEU A 132 -4.44 7.53 -6.34
C LEU A 132 -4.11 8.87 -5.65
N ARG A 133 -3.36 8.79 -4.54
CA ARG A 133 -2.91 9.95 -3.75
C ARG A 133 -1.58 10.54 -4.24
N ALA A 134 -0.99 9.99 -5.30
CA ALA A 134 0.36 10.34 -5.76
C ALA A 134 1.43 10.27 -4.64
N ALA A 135 1.19 9.44 -3.63
CA ALA A 135 2.14 9.21 -2.54
C ALA A 135 3.33 8.34 -3.01
N LEU A 136 3.08 7.51 -4.03
CA LEU A 136 4.09 6.78 -4.79
C LEU A 136 3.94 7.05 -6.29
N PRO A 137 5.05 7.14 -7.04
CA PRO A 137 5.02 7.26 -8.49
C PRO A 137 4.59 5.94 -9.14
N VAL A 138 4.05 6.03 -10.35
CA VAL A 138 3.62 4.87 -11.16
C VAL A 138 4.77 3.93 -11.50
N ASP A 139 6.02 4.40 -11.48
CA ASP A 139 7.23 3.60 -11.64
C ASP A 139 7.35 2.41 -10.69
N VAL A 140 6.65 2.42 -9.56
CA VAL A 140 6.59 1.23 -8.69
C VAL A 140 6.08 0.01 -9.46
N LEU A 141 5.28 0.22 -10.50
CA LEU A 141 4.69 -0.83 -11.33
C LEU A 141 5.62 -1.36 -12.44
N LYS A 142 6.76 -0.72 -12.70
CA LYS A 142 7.60 -1.04 -13.88
C LYS A 142 8.23 -2.43 -13.87
N VAL A 143 8.36 -3.05 -12.69
CA VAL A 143 8.94 -4.39 -12.54
C VAL A 143 7.93 -5.50 -12.80
N VAL A 144 6.66 -5.14 -13.02
CA VAL A 144 5.59 -6.11 -13.22
C VAL A 144 5.64 -6.66 -14.64
N ARG A 145 5.76 -7.98 -14.76
CA ARG A 145 5.72 -8.70 -16.04
C ARG A 145 4.26 -8.92 -16.46
N TRP A 146 3.62 -7.87 -16.98
CA TRP A 146 2.18 -7.86 -17.30
C TRP A 146 1.70 -8.96 -18.25
N HIS A 147 2.60 -9.56 -19.02
CA HIS A 147 2.30 -10.64 -19.96
C HIS A 147 2.43 -12.05 -19.35
N ASP A 148 3.11 -12.18 -18.21
CA ASP A 148 3.49 -13.45 -17.56
C ASP A 148 3.23 -13.35 -16.04
N LEU A 149 1.95 -13.34 -15.69
CA LEU A 149 1.48 -13.31 -14.30
C LEU A 149 1.04 -14.69 -13.87
N THR A 150 1.50 -15.11 -12.69
CA THR A 150 0.95 -16.26 -11.97
C THR A 150 -0.50 -15.99 -11.56
N GLU A 151 -1.22 -17.04 -11.17
CA GLU A 151 -2.61 -16.89 -10.68
C GLU A 151 -2.71 -15.93 -9.49
N ARG A 152 -1.77 -16.03 -8.55
CA ARG A 152 -1.73 -15.17 -7.35
C ARG A 152 -1.40 -13.73 -7.71
N ALA A 153 -0.45 -13.51 -8.61
CA ALA A 153 -0.12 -12.18 -9.09
C ALA A 153 -1.30 -11.56 -9.87
N ARG A 154 -1.99 -12.34 -10.72
CA ARG A 154 -3.21 -11.91 -11.39
C ARG A 154 -4.27 -11.47 -10.39
N PHE A 155 -4.56 -12.27 -9.36
CA PHE A 155 -5.51 -11.91 -8.31
C PHE A 155 -5.13 -10.60 -7.62
N PHE A 156 -3.85 -10.43 -7.23
CA PHE A 156 -3.34 -9.21 -6.61
C PHE A 156 -3.61 -7.98 -7.49
N TRP A 157 -3.25 -8.04 -8.77
CA TRP A 157 -3.42 -6.92 -9.68
C TRP A 157 -4.88 -6.67 -10.03
N GLN A 158 -5.72 -7.70 -10.12
CA GLN A 158 -7.17 -7.54 -10.27
C GLN A 158 -7.78 -6.78 -9.09
N VAL A 159 -7.41 -7.14 -7.84
CA VAL A 159 -7.84 -6.40 -6.66
C VAL A 159 -7.35 -4.94 -6.73
N CYS A 160 -6.06 -4.73 -7.00
CA CYS A 160 -5.48 -3.39 -7.09
C CYS A 160 -6.23 -2.51 -8.10
N PHE A 161 -6.40 -2.98 -9.33
CA PHE A 161 -7.08 -2.20 -10.37
C PHE A 161 -8.58 -2.05 -10.13
N CYS A 162 -9.25 -3.01 -9.50
CA CYS A 162 -10.64 -2.82 -9.10
C CYS A 162 -10.81 -1.66 -8.10
N GLU A 163 -9.86 -1.47 -7.18
CA GLU A 163 -9.86 -0.32 -6.27
C GLU A 163 -9.57 0.99 -7.02
N LEU A 164 -8.62 0.98 -7.96
CA LEU A 164 -8.34 2.14 -8.81
C LEU A 164 -9.55 2.56 -9.64
N LEU A 165 -10.25 1.60 -10.23
CA LEU A 165 -11.44 1.83 -11.05
C LEU A 165 -12.65 2.30 -10.25
N ALA A 166 -12.74 1.91 -8.97
CA ALA A 166 -13.81 2.34 -8.06
C ALA A 166 -13.56 3.75 -7.47
N ALA A 167 -12.36 4.31 -7.66
CA ALA A 167 -12.00 5.62 -7.12
C ALA A 167 -12.75 6.77 -7.82
N PRO A 168 -12.85 7.96 -7.18
CA PRO A 168 -13.39 9.13 -7.84
C PRO A 168 -12.64 9.45 -9.14
N GLU A 169 -13.37 9.86 -10.17
CA GLU A 169 -12.84 10.08 -11.51
C GLU A 169 -11.64 11.01 -11.56
N ALA A 170 -11.66 12.09 -10.77
CA ALA A 170 -10.54 13.03 -10.70
C ALA A 170 -9.25 12.38 -10.17
N GLU A 171 -9.34 11.38 -9.29
CA GLU A 171 -8.17 10.67 -8.77
C GLU A 171 -7.61 9.68 -9.78
N LEU A 172 -8.50 8.88 -10.40
CA LEU A 172 -8.12 7.97 -11.46
C LEU A 172 -7.53 8.73 -12.66
N GLY A 173 -8.10 9.88 -13.04
CA GLY A 173 -7.61 10.71 -14.12
C GLY A 173 -6.16 11.18 -13.90
N ARG A 174 -5.81 11.61 -12.68
CA ARG A 174 -4.41 11.96 -12.35
C ARG A 174 -3.46 10.78 -12.49
N LEU A 175 -3.89 9.59 -12.08
CA LEU A 175 -3.10 8.37 -12.24
C LEU A 175 -2.88 8.05 -13.73
N VAL A 176 -3.92 8.19 -14.56
CA VAL A 176 -3.81 7.98 -16.01
C VAL A 176 -2.86 8.97 -16.65
N VAL A 177 -2.95 10.25 -16.29
CA VAL A 177 -1.98 11.27 -16.75
C VAL A 177 -0.55 10.86 -16.38
N ALA A 178 -0.32 10.39 -15.15
CA ALA A 178 1.00 9.91 -14.73
C ALA A 178 1.46 8.67 -15.50
N LEU A 179 0.56 7.74 -15.85
CA LEU A 179 0.88 6.56 -16.67
C LEU A 179 1.20 6.91 -18.13
N CYS A 180 0.63 8.00 -18.64
CA CYS A 180 0.86 8.49 -20.01
C CYS A 180 2.00 9.50 -20.11
N ALA A 181 2.58 9.92 -18.98
CA ALA A 181 3.66 10.90 -18.96
C ALA A 181 4.95 10.34 -19.61
N PRO A 182 5.73 11.14 -20.34
CA PRO A 182 7.01 10.70 -20.93
C PRO A 182 8.02 10.18 -19.91
N GLU A 183 7.92 10.64 -18.67
CA GLU A 183 8.78 10.22 -17.56
C GLU A 183 8.40 8.85 -17.00
N ALA A 184 7.21 8.33 -17.33
CA ALA A 184 6.81 6.99 -16.93
C ALA A 184 7.71 5.94 -17.58
N ALA A 185 7.97 4.86 -16.86
CA ALA A 185 8.82 3.78 -17.35
C ALA A 185 8.36 3.25 -18.72
N GLU A 186 9.32 3.04 -19.63
CA GLU A 186 9.07 2.53 -20.98
C GLU A 186 8.26 1.23 -20.95
N GLY A 187 7.26 1.13 -21.83
CA GLY A 187 6.39 -0.05 -21.94
C GLY A 187 5.43 -0.28 -20.76
N LEU A 188 5.49 0.53 -19.68
CA LEU A 188 4.57 0.38 -18.54
C LEU A 188 3.13 0.56 -18.95
N ARG A 189 2.85 1.63 -19.70
CA ARG A 189 1.50 1.92 -20.22
C ARG A 189 0.95 0.78 -21.05
N ASP A 190 1.73 0.27 -22.00
CA ASP A 190 1.32 -0.84 -22.87
C ASP A 190 1.07 -2.12 -22.07
N GLY A 191 1.93 -2.41 -21.08
CA GLY A 191 1.74 -3.51 -20.17
C GLY A 191 0.42 -3.42 -19.39
N VAL A 192 0.10 -2.23 -18.87
CA VAL A 192 -1.18 -1.97 -18.18
C VAL A 192 -2.37 -2.10 -19.14
N CYS A 193 -2.27 -1.61 -20.38
CA CYS A 193 -3.30 -1.80 -21.41
C CYS A 193 -3.57 -3.27 -21.70
N VAL A 194 -2.50 -4.07 -21.88
CA VAL A 194 -2.60 -5.51 -22.13
C VAL A 194 -3.25 -6.20 -20.94
N PHE A 195 -2.84 -5.87 -19.71
CA PHE A 195 -3.45 -6.42 -18.51
C PHE A 195 -4.94 -6.06 -18.39
N ALA A 196 -5.30 -4.79 -18.62
CA ALA A 196 -6.68 -4.34 -18.57
C ALA A 196 -7.57 -5.14 -19.55
N LYS A 197 -7.12 -5.29 -20.79
CA LYS A 197 -7.83 -6.06 -21.82
C LYS A 197 -7.94 -7.55 -21.48
N ARG A 198 -6.82 -8.18 -21.07
CA ARG A 198 -6.78 -9.64 -20.88
C ARG A 198 -7.42 -10.09 -19.57
N GLU A 199 -7.27 -9.30 -18.50
CA GLU A 199 -7.56 -9.74 -17.14
C GLU A 199 -8.69 -8.94 -16.46
N LEU A 200 -8.86 -7.66 -16.78
CA LEU A 200 -9.91 -6.83 -16.17
C LEU A 200 -11.22 -6.86 -16.96
N GLU A 201 -11.20 -6.76 -18.29
CA GLU A 201 -12.44 -6.82 -19.09
C GLU A 201 -13.27 -8.09 -18.80
N PRO A 202 -12.68 -9.31 -18.77
CA PRO A 202 -13.46 -10.51 -18.49
C PRO A 202 -13.99 -10.54 -17.05
N LEU A 203 -13.22 -10.02 -16.08
CA LEU A 203 -13.62 -9.94 -14.68
C LEU A 203 -14.79 -8.96 -14.50
N VAL A 204 -14.63 -7.73 -14.99
CA VAL A 204 -15.65 -6.67 -14.92
C VAL A 204 -16.96 -7.11 -15.56
N ARG A 205 -16.91 -7.74 -16.74
CA ARG A 205 -18.10 -8.26 -17.41
C ARG A 205 -18.81 -9.34 -16.59
N LYS A 206 -18.06 -10.22 -15.93
CA LYS A 206 -18.60 -11.39 -15.20
C LYS A 206 -19.09 -11.04 -13.80
N THR A 207 -18.31 -10.29 -13.01
CA THR A 207 -18.49 -10.16 -11.56
C THR A 207 -18.54 -8.73 -11.04
N ARG A 208 -18.12 -7.73 -11.81
CA ARG A 208 -18.01 -6.32 -11.38
C ARG A 208 -18.53 -5.33 -12.41
N ARG A 209 -19.79 -5.51 -12.83
CA ARG A 209 -20.40 -4.69 -13.89
C ARG A 209 -20.46 -3.20 -13.56
N ASP A 210 -20.45 -2.85 -12.28
CA ASP A 210 -20.31 -1.49 -11.76
C ASP A 210 -19.05 -0.77 -12.28
N LEU A 211 -17.98 -1.53 -12.59
CA LEU A 211 -16.72 -0.98 -13.07
C LEU A 211 -16.60 -0.88 -14.59
N ALA A 212 -17.66 -1.21 -15.35
CA ALA A 212 -17.61 -1.23 -16.82
C ALA A 212 -17.28 0.15 -17.42
N THR A 213 -17.96 1.21 -16.95
CA THR A 213 -17.74 2.57 -17.44
C THR A 213 -16.34 3.10 -17.05
N PRO A 214 -15.89 3.00 -15.78
CA PRO A 214 -14.52 3.35 -15.42
C PRO A 214 -13.45 2.61 -16.23
N LEU A 215 -13.63 1.31 -16.48
CA LEU A 215 -12.66 0.52 -17.25
C LEU A 215 -12.61 0.97 -18.72
N ALA A 216 -13.75 1.18 -19.36
CA ALA A 216 -13.80 1.65 -20.74
C ALA A 216 -13.13 3.03 -20.90
N ARG A 217 -13.30 3.92 -19.92
CA ARG A 217 -12.59 5.21 -19.88
C ARG A 217 -11.09 5.01 -19.71
N LEU A 218 -10.65 4.24 -18.72
CA LEU A 218 -9.23 3.93 -18.50
C LEU A 218 -8.58 3.43 -19.79
N MET A 219 -9.20 2.47 -20.48
CA MET A 219 -8.66 1.90 -21.72
C MET A 219 -8.63 2.89 -22.87
N ARG A 220 -9.62 3.77 -22.98
CA ARG A 220 -9.63 4.85 -23.98
C ARG A 220 -8.49 5.82 -23.73
N ASP A 221 -8.34 6.29 -22.49
CA ASP A 221 -7.37 7.33 -22.15
C ASP A 221 -5.93 6.79 -22.23
N LEU A 222 -5.72 5.53 -21.79
CA LEU A 222 -4.47 4.82 -22.03
C LEU A 222 -4.24 4.48 -23.51
N GLY A 223 -5.25 4.52 -24.37
CA GLY A 223 -5.09 4.34 -25.82
C GLY A 223 -4.82 5.66 -26.56
N ALA A 224 -5.37 6.78 -26.09
CA ALA A 224 -5.34 8.07 -26.77
C ALA A 224 -3.94 8.70 -26.86
N GLY A 225 -3.04 8.42 -25.91
CA GLY A 225 -1.66 8.94 -25.94
C GLY A 225 -0.71 8.25 -26.92
N VAL A 226 -1.19 7.38 -27.83
CA VAL A 226 -0.36 6.80 -28.93
C VAL A 226 -0.45 7.67 -30.20
N SER A 227 -0.97 8.89 -30.09
CA SER A 227 -1.11 9.82 -31.21
C SER A 227 0.06 10.79 -31.29
#